data_AF-A0A251SX39-F1
#
_entry.id   AF-A0A251SX39-F1
#
_cell.length_a   1.000
_cell.length_b   1.000
_cell.length_c   1.000
_cell.angle_alpha   90.00
_cell.angle_beta   90.00
_cell.angle_gamma   90.00
#
_symmetry.space_group_name_H-M   'P 1'
#
loop_
_entity.id
_entity.type
_entity.pdbx_description
1 polymer ?
#
loop_
_entity_poly.entity_id
_entity_poly.type
_entity_poly.pdbx_seq_one_letter_code
_entity_poly.pdbx_strand_id
1 'polypeptide(L)'
;MEGGINDVLLNKLFEVLHGNIAGFVNILEVCKNANPQPAIVWACSSSVRKRPNRSTPPASLYAATKNAGEEISHTYNHIYGLSLTGLRFFTVYGPWGRPDMAYFFFTKDILKGKPIPI
;
A
#
# COMPACT_ATOMS: atom_id res chain seq x y z
N MET A 1 1.79 -33.76 -8.24
CA MET A 1 1.69 -32.36 -8.67
C MET A 1 2.10 -31.51 -7.48
N GLU A 2 3.34 -31.06 -7.49
CA GLU A 2 3.99 -30.32 -6.40
C GLU A 2 3.46 -28.89 -6.35
N GLY A 3 2.35 -28.65 -5.65
CA GLY A 3 1.95 -27.32 -5.20
C GLY A 3 2.85 -26.90 -4.03
N GLY A 4 4.09 -26.51 -4.34
CA GLY A 4 5.10 -26.17 -3.34
C GLY A 4 4.87 -24.80 -2.70
N ILE A 5 5.50 -24.56 -1.54
CA ILE A 5 5.52 -23.28 -0.79
C ILE A 5 5.79 -22.05 -1.70
N ASN A 6 6.48 -22.25 -2.82
CA ASN A 6 6.76 -21.22 -3.83
C ASN A 6 5.50 -20.69 -4.53
N ASP A 7 4.50 -21.54 -4.82
CA ASP A 7 3.26 -21.11 -5.50
C ASP A 7 2.41 -20.21 -4.59
N VAL A 8 2.37 -20.51 -3.29
CA VAL A 8 1.63 -19.71 -2.30
C VAL A 8 2.27 -18.33 -2.13
N LEU A 9 3.61 -18.26 -2.07
CA LEU A 9 4.33 -16.99 -1.99
C LEU A 9 4.21 -16.17 -3.28
N LEU A 10 4.29 -16.82 -4.44
CA LEU A 10 4.08 -16.17 -5.74
C LEU A 10 2.68 -15.56 -5.82
N ASN A 11 1.64 -16.34 -5.48
CA ASN A 11 0.26 -15.86 -5.49
C ASN A 11 0.09 -14.61 -4.60
N LYS A 12 0.68 -14.62 -3.40
CA LYS A 12 0.58 -13.47 -2.47
C LYS A 12 1.27 -12.21 -3.00
N LEU A 13 2.39 -12.34 -3.71
CA LEU A 13 3.07 -11.21 -4.34
C LEU A 13 2.27 -10.67 -5.54
N PHE A 14 1.69 -11.55 -6.34
CA PHE A 14 0.79 -11.17 -7.43
C PHE A 14 -0.45 -10.44 -6.92
N GLU A 15 -1.07 -10.90 -5.84
CA GLU A 15 -2.19 -10.21 -5.21
C GLU A 15 -1.85 -8.78 -4.81
N VAL A 16 -0.67 -8.55 -4.21
CA VAL A 16 -0.21 -7.20 -3.84
C VAL A 16 -0.01 -6.33 -5.07
N LEU A 17 0.57 -6.86 -6.14
CA LEU A 17 0.79 -6.12 -7.38
C LEU A 17 -0.55 -5.78 -8.07
N HIS A 18 -1.43 -6.76 -8.24
CA HIS A 18 -2.74 -6.58 -8.84
C HIS A 18 -3.60 -5.60 -8.03
N GLY A 19 -3.63 -5.75 -6.70
CA GLY A 19 -4.41 -4.87 -5.83
C GLY A 19 -3.89 -3.43 -5.81
N ASN A 20 -2.56 -3.24 -5.64
CA ASN A 20 -2.00 -1.89 -5.49
C ASN A 20 -1.79 -1.15 -6.80
N ILE A 21 -1.41 -1.83 -7.89
CA ILE A 21 -1.08 -1.20 -9.17
C ILE A 21 -2.25 -1.29 -10.13
N ALA A 22 -2.65 -2.51 -10.51
CA ALA A 22 -3.71 -2.67 -11.51
C ALA A 22 -5.04 -2.10 -11.00
N GLY A 23 -5.40 -2.36 -9.75
CA GLY A 23 -6.58 -1.79 -9.11
C GLY A 23 -6.55 -0.25 -9.06
N PHE A 24 -5.39 0.34 -8.76
CA PHE A 24 -5.23 1.79 -8.72
C PHE A 24 -5.39 2.42 -10.12
N VAL A 25 -4.69 1.88 -11.13
CA VAL A 25 -4.80 2.36 -12.52
C VAL A 25 -6.23 2.22 -13.05
N ASN A 26 -6.93 1.13 -12.74
CA ASN A 26 -8.32 0.95 -13.14
C ASN A 26 -9.23 2.07 -12.61
N ILE A 27 -9.06 2.47 -11.34
CA ILE A 27 -9.81 3.58 -10.76
C ILE A 27 -9.45 4.90 -11.47
N LEU A 28 -8.16 5.16 -11.70
CA LEU A 28 -7.71 6.38 -12.37
C LEU A 28 -8.26 6.49 -13.80
N GLU A 29 -8.27 5.40 -14.56
CA GLU A 29 -8.82 5.38 -15.92
C GLU A 29 -10.32 5.70 -15.95
N VAL A 30 -11.09 5.20 -14.98
CA VAL A 30 -12.52 5.54 -14.86
C VAL A 30 -12.68 7.01 -14.49
N CYS A 31 -11.93 7.50 -13.51
CA CYS A 31 -12.01 8.90 -13.06
C CYS A 31 -11.55 9.90 -14.12
N LYS A 32 -10.58 9.54 -14.97
CA LYS A 32 -10.10 10.35 -16.09
C LYS A 32 -11.23 10.74 -17.04
N ASN A 33 -12.14 9.80 -17.31
CA ASN A 33 -13.24 9.96 -18.25
C ASN A 33 -14.52 10.50 -17.60
N ALA A 34 -14.53 10.66 -16.27
CA ALA A 34 -15.67 11.21 -15.54
C ALA A 34 -15.76 12.74 -15.74
N ASN A 35 -16.98 13.26 -15.81
CA ASN A 35 -17.23 14.69 -15.93
C ASN A 35 -18.33 15.13 -14.92
N PRO A 36 -18.01 16.00 -13.93
CA PRO A 36 -16.68 16.53 -13.65
C PRO A 36 -15.71 15.45 -13.14
N GLN A 37 -14.41 15.63 -13.40
CA GLN A 37 -13.39 14.74 -12.84
C GLN A 37 -13.39 14.86 -11.31
N PRO A 38 -13.43 13.75 -10.56
CA PRO A 38 -13.43 13.80 -9.10
C PRO A 38 -12.04 14.13 -8.56
N ALA A 39 -12.00 14.77 -7.39
CA ALA A 39 -10.79 14.80 -6.57
C ALA A 39 -10.61 13.43 -5.90
N ILE A 40 -9.39 12.89 -5.95
CA ILE A 40 -9.08 11.55 -5.45
C ILE A 40 -8.03 11.66 -4.35
N VAL A 41 -8.37 11.08 -3.19
CA VAL A 41 -7.43 10.86 -2.10
C VAL A 41 -7.10 9.38 -2.05
N TRP A 42 -5.82 9.03 -2.02
CA TRP A 42 -5.38 7.63 -2.01
C TRP A 42 -4.35 7.37 -0.91
N ALA A 43 -4.36 6.13 -0.41
CA ALA A 43 -3.50 5.70 0.68
C ALA A 43 -2.14 5.21 0.17
N CYS A 44 -1.11 5.99 0.48
CA CYS A 44 0.29 5.62 0.40
C CYS A 44 0.80 5.15 1.77
N SER A 45 2.04 4.68 1.82
CA SER A 45 2.67 4.11 3.01
C SER A 45 3.97 4.84 3.32
N SER A 46 4.26 5.04 4.61
CA SER A 46 5.55 5.57 5.08
C SER A 46 6.74 4.66 4.72
N SER A 47 6.48 3.42 4.27
CA SER A 47 7.49 2.53 3.69
C SER A 47 8.13 3.10 2.41
N VAL A 48 7.49 4.07 1.75
CA VAL A 48 8.10 4.82 0.65
C VAL A 48 9.12 5.81 1.22
N ARG A 49 10.40 5.43 1.18
CA ARG A 49 11.51 6.27 1.63
C ARG A 49 12.00 7.15 0.48
N LYS A 50 11.43 8.36 0.35
CA LYS A 50 12.07 9.44 -0.43
C LYS A 50 12.94 10.27 0.51
N ARG A 51 14.26 10.16 0.38
CA ARG A 51 15.19 11.18 0.94
C ARG A 51 15.31 12.30 -0.08
N PRO A 52 15.41 13.58 0.34
CA PRO A 52 15.79 14.63 -0.59
C PRO A 52 17.15 14.22 -1.20
N ASN A 53 17.23 14.22 -2.54
CA ASN A 53 18.38 13.86 -3.36
C ASN A 53 18.75 12.37 -3.61
N ARG A 54 18.01 11.35 -3.14
CA ARG A 54 18.28 9.95 -3.58
C ARG A 54 17.04 9.07 -3.55
N SER A 55 16.78 8.39 -4.67
CA SER A 55 15.87 7.24 -4.69
C SER A 55 16.48 6.14 -3.82
N THR A 56 15.90 5.91 -2.64
CA THR A 56 16.33 4.79 -1.79
C THR A 56 15.65 3.54 -2.33
N PRO A 57 16.38 2.46 -2.62
CA PRO A 57 15.76 1.23 -3.11
C PRO A 57 14.70 0.74 -2.12
N PRO A 58 13.52 0.32 -2.60
CA PRO A 58 12.45 -0.12 -1.73
C PRO A 58 12.85 -1.39 -0.98
N ALA A 59 12.56 -1.44 0.32
CA ALA A 59 12.92 -2.56 1.18
C ALA A 59 12.02 -3.81 1.01
N SER A 60 10.93 -3.70 0.25
CA SER A 60 9.99 -4.80 -0.02
C SER A 60 9.20 -4.57 -1.31
N LEU A 61 8.59 -5.63 -1.86
CA LEU A 61 7.70 -5.49 -3.02
C LEU A 61 6.52 -4.55 -2.71
N TYR A 62 5.93 -4.66 -1.53
CA TYR A 62 4.88 -3.73 -1.10
C TYR A 62 5.36 -2.27 -1.15
N ALA A 63 6.54 -1.98 -0.60
CA ALA A 63 7.11 -0.63 -0.65
C ALA A 63 7.38 -0.17 -2.10
N ALA A 64 7.83 -1.08 -2.97
CA ALA A 64 8.02 -0.80 -4.39
C ALA A 64 6.69 -0.45 -5.07
N THR A 65 5.61 -1.21 -4.81
CA THR A 65 4.29 -0.90 -5.39
C THR A 65 3.72 0.44 -4.91
N LYS A 66 3.92 0.81 -3.64
CA LYS A 66 3.48 2.11 -3.12
C LYS A 66 4.28 3.27 -3.71
N ASN A 67 5.59 3.09 -3.93
CA ASN A 67 6.41 4.07 -4.63
C ASN A 67 5.98 4.22 -6.09
N ALA A 68 5.74 3.11 -6.80
CA ALA A 68 5.22 3.15 -8.16
C ALA A 68 3.84 3.83 -8.24
N GLY A 69 2.97 3.63 -7.25
CA GLY A 69 1.69 4.35 -7.14
C GLY A 69 1.87 5.87 -7.08
N GLU A 70 2.89 6.39 -6.38
CA GLU A 70 3.17 7.83 -6.37
C GLU A 70 3.57 8.34 -7.75
N GLU A 71 4.48 7.64 -8.42
CA GLU A 71 4.93 8.03 -9.76
C GLU A 71 3.79 7.96 -10.78
N ILE A 72 2.98 6.90 -10.73
CA ILE A 72 1.76 6.76 -11.56
C ILE A 72 0.82 7.95 -11.29
N SER A 73 0.55 8.28 -10.03
CA SER A 73 -0.33 9.41 -9.70
C SER A 73 0.22 10.73 -10.24
N HIS A 74 1.53 10.96 -10.13
CA HIS A 74 2.17 12.15 -10.67
C HIS A 74 2.01 12.23 -12.20
N THR A 75 2.23 11.11 -12.91
CA THR A 75 2.02 11.03 -14.36
C THR A 75 0.57 11.31 -14.75
N TYR A 76 -0.41 10.74 -14.04
CA TYR A 76 -1.84 10.95 -14.35
C TYR A 76 -2.30 12.38 -14.09
N ASN A 77 -1.82 13.01 -13.02
CA ASN A 77 -2.07 14.43 -12.78
C ASN A 77 -1.45 15.28 -13.91
N HIS A 78 -0.19 15.01 -14.28
CA HIS A 78 0.52 15.78 -15.29
C HIS A 78 -0.10 15.66 -16.70
N ILE A 79 -0.48 14.45 -17.11
CA ILE A 79 -1.00 14.19 -18.47
C ILE A 79 -2.49 14.51 -18.59
N TYR A 80 -3.29 14.17 -17.57
CA TYR A 80 -4.76 14.21 -17.65
C TYR A 80 -5.42 15.23 -16.73
N GLY A 81 -4.66 15.95 -15.92
CA GLY A 81 -5.18 16.98 -15.02
C GLY A 81 -5.91 16.45 -13.78
N LEU A 82 -5.87 15.13 -13.50
CA LEU A 82 -6.56 14.54 -12.36
C LEU A 82 -6.06 15.14 -11.04
N SER A 83 -6.98 15.57 -10.17
CA SER A 83 -6.63 16.08 -8.84
C SER A 83 -6.41 14.92 -7.88
N LEU A 84 -5.12 14.60 -7.62
CA LEU A 84 -4.70 13.43 -6.84
C LEU A 84 -3.93 13.86 -5.59
N THR A 85 -4.35 13.39 -4.42
CA THR A 85 -3.65 13.60 -3.14
C THR A 85 -3.28 12.26 -2.52
N GLY A 86 -1.98 11.98 -2.43
CA GLY A 86 -1.45 10.78 -1.77
C GLY A 86 -1.12 11.02 -0.30
N LEU A 87 -1.71 10.22 0.60
CA LEU A 87 -1.43 10.31 2.03
C LEU A 87 -0.53 9.16 2.47
N ARG A 88 0.66 9.46 3.01
CA ARG A 88 1.58 8.45 3.54
C ARG A 88 1.22 8.11 4.98
N PHE A 89 0.54 6.98 5.18
CA PHE A 89 0.21 6.50 6.52
C PHE A 89 1.41 5.80 7.17
N PHE A 90 1.56 6.04 8.48
CA PHE A 90 2.36 5.21 9.36
C PHE A 90 1.49 4.09 9.96
N THR A 91 2.02 3.37 10.94
CA THR A 91 1.24 2.36 11.66
C THR A 91 0.04 3.01 12.35
N VAL A 92 -1.16 2.73 11.86
CA VAL A 92 -2.43 3.19 12.44
C VAL A 92 -2.93 2.15 13.44
N TYR A 93 -3.51 2.61 14.56
CA TYR A 93 -4.11 1.76 15.60
C TYR A 93 -5.50 2.30 15.98
N GLY A 94 -6.37 1.43 16.48
CA GLY A 94 -7.71 1.78 16.94
C GLY A 94 -8.70 0.62 16.89
N PRO A 95 -9.96 0.84 17.30
CA PRO A 95 -11.04 -0.13 17.13
C PRO A 95 -11.17 -0.60 15.68
N TRP A 96 -11.55 -1.87 15.48
CA TRP A 96 -11.68 -2.50 14.14
C TRP A 96 -10.40 -2.53 13.30
N GLY A 97 -9.24 -2.37 13.94
CA GLY A 97 -7.96 -2.50 13.27
C GLY A 97 -7.68 -3.93 12.83
N ARG A 98 -6.62 -4.12 12.04
CA ARG A 98 -6.31 -5.45 11.51
C ARG A 98 -5.68 -6.36 12.58
N PRO A 99 -6.14 -7.61 12.74
CA PRO A 99 -5.66 -8.52 13.78
C PRO A 99 -4.23 -9.03 13.54
N ASP A 100 -3.66 -8.79 12.36
CA ASP A 100 -2.28 -9.13 11.98
C ASP A 100 -1.27 -8.03 12.33
N MET A 101 -1.68 -6.93 12.97
CA MET A 101 -0.82 -5.81 13.34
C MET A 101 -0.30 -5.93 14.77
N ALA A 102 0.90 -5.40 14.99
CA ALA A 102 1.68 -5.54 16.23
C ALA A 102 0.87 -5.21 17.50
N TYR A 103 0.11 -4.11 17.52
CA TYR A 103 -0.66 -3.72 18.70
C TYR A 103 -1.73 -4.75 19.10
N PHE A 104 -2.36 -5.45 18.15
CA PHE A 104 -3.30 -6.53 18.46
C PHE A 104 -2.59 -7.74 19.07
N PHE A 105 -1.40 -8.09 18.57
CA PHE A 105 -0.59 -9.14 19.17
C PHE A 105 -0.19 -8.78 20.60
N PHE A 106 0.30 -7.55 20.80
CA PHE A 106 0.70 -7.07 22.12
C PHE A 106 -0.48 -7.06 23.10
N THR A 107 -1.63 -6.51 22.73
CA THR A 107 -2.81 -6.51 23.59
C THR A 107 -3.26 -7.94 23.92
N LYS A 108 -3.28 -8.83 22.93
CA LYS A 108 -3.66 -10.23 23.13
C LYS A 108 -2.71 -10.97 24.08
N ASP A 109 -1.41 -10.71 23.97
CA ASP A 109 -0.41 -11.37 24.81
C ASP A 109 -0.41 -10.81 26.23
N ILE A 110 -0.56 -9.48 26.40
CA ILE A 110 -0.75 -8.84 27.71
C ILE A 110 -1.97 -9.43 28.43
N LEU A 111 -3.12 -9.53 27.75
CA LEU A 111 -4.34 -10.09 28.33
C LEU A 111 -4.22 -11.58 28.70
N LYS A 112 -3.27 -12.29 28.10
CA LYS A 112 -2.99 -13.71 28.38
C LYS A 112 -1.81 -13.91 29.33
N GLY A 113 -1.22 -12.83 29.86
CA GLY A 113 -0.02 -12.91 30.69
C GLY A 113 1.20 -13.48 29.96
N LYS A 114 1.25 -13.36 28.63
CA LYS A 114 2.37 -13.86 27.82
C LYS A 114 3.45 -12.77 27.66
N PRO A 115 4.73 -13.14 27.60
CA PRO A 115 5.81 -12.21 27.28
C PRO A 115 5.61 -11.60 25.89
N ILE A 116 5.95 -10.31 25.75
CA ILE A 116 5.93 -9.61 24.47
C ILE A 116 7.25 -9.90 23.75
N PRO A 117 7.23 -10.35 22.48
CA PRO A 117 8.45 -10.45 21.69
C PRO A 117 9.01 -9.05 21.40
N ILE A 118 10.28 -8.85 21.78
CA ILE A 118 11.07 -7.63 21.55
C ILE A 118 12.00 -7.81 20.35
#